data_AF-A0AAV9WH70-F1
#
_entry.id   AF-A0AAV9WH70-F1
#
_cell.length_a   1.000
_cell.length_b   1.000
_cell.length_c   1.000
_cell.angle_alpha   90.00
_cell.angle_beta   90.00
_cell.angle_gamma   90.00
#
_symmetry.space_group_name_H-M   'P 1'
#
loop_
_entity.id
_entity.type
_entity.pdbx_description
1 polymer ?
#
loop_
_entity_poly.entity_id
_entity_poly.type
_entity_poly.pdbx_seq_one_letter_code
_entity_poly.pdbx_strand_id
1 'polypeptide(L)'
;MATALNYDTLIFNVCAFITGVFLLDYGADKFVDHTAVIARKLGISATLIGLLTAGAEWEELVVVVASLAQNNSALALGNILGSSISNILGAFSLGLIFSKDPVIHFDRSSKIYVGVLSIITTVFCFFLAVYRVEFGRFGGWIFCIAFFIYIASIAWGIYRGVMDPPEDSDSDSDSDSDSDDETDDEESAKHMKKVMEGYRSSSSSDDGGSSVEAIPLRAHRKSSSISHKINGTTGRARSASISHVQPRKPARSVVHHFAQLLVGFVTVSISGYVLSHSVGTIGDSFGLSDTLVGVTLLSFATTLPEKFVAVVGGRKGQGGIVVANTAGSNIFLLTLCAGVLFLAGDLKQFANSVTSFEIIMTWVSSALFTVIVFYGGRRWMGTALLALYVVFILLEFALGRSEEGH
;
A
#
# COMPACT_ATOMS: atom_id res chain seq x y z
N MET A 1 23.02 -6.22 -37.72
CA MET A 1 22.77 -7.67 -37.78
C MET A 1 21.68 -7.92 -36.75
N ALA A 2 20.42 -8.09 -37.17
CA ALA A 2 19.31 -8.26 -36.23
C ALA A 2 19.54 -9.56 -35.45
N THR A 3 19.84 -9.44 -34.16
CA THR A 3 19.84 -10.57 -33.24
C THR A 3 18.44 -11.18 -33.30
N ALA A 4 18.36 -12.44 -33.71
CA ALA A 4 17.10 -13.17 -33.65
C ALA A 4 16.60 -13.12 -32.21
N LEU A 5 15.37 -12.66 -32.02
CA LEU A 5 14.75 -12.48 -30.72
C LEU A 5 14.75 -13.85 -30.01
N ASN A 6 15.49 -13.98 -28.91
CA ASN A 6 15.53 -15.23 -28.16
C ASN A 6 14.25 -15.34 -27.33
N TYR A 7 13.25 -15.99 -27.90
CA TYR A 7 11.93 -16.15 -27.28
C TYR A 7 12.00 -16.85 -25.92
N ASP A 8 12.93 -17.79 -25.71
CA ASP A 8 13.08 -18.47 -24.43
C ASP A 8 13.53 -17.50 -23.33
N THR A 9 14.54 -16.69 -23.62
CA THR A 9 15.01 -15.63 -22.72
C THR A 9 13.92 -14.61 -22.46
N LEU A 10 13.18 -14.20 -23.49
CA LEU A 10 12.11 -13.22 -23.34
C LEU A 10 10.98 -13.76 -22.44
N ILE A 11 10.49 -14.97 -22.72
CA ILE A 11 9.41 -15.60 -21.94
C ILE A 11 9.84 -15.77 -20.48
N PHE A 12 11.06 -16.25 -20.24
CA PHE A 12 11.61 -16.37 -18.90
C PHE A 12 11.59 -15.03 -18.15
N ASN A 13 12.08 -13.96 -18.79
CA ASN A 13 12.12 -12.64 -18.14
C ASN A 13 10.73 -12.03 -17.95
N VAL A 14 9.78 -12.25 -18.85
CA VAL A 14 8.39 -11.83 -18.63
C VAL A 14 7.77 -12.57 -17.44
N CYS A 15 7.96 -13.88 -17.34
CA CYS A 15 7.49 -14.67 -16.19
C CYS A 15 8.18 -14.25 -14.88
N ALA A 16 9.49 -14.01 -14.92
CA ALA A 16 10.27 -13.56 -13.78
C ALA A 16 9.84 -12.15 -13.33
N PHE A 17 9.59 -11.24 -14.27
CA PHE A 17 9.07 -9.90 -14.00
C PHE A 17 7.71 -9.97 -13.30
N ILE A 18 6.75 -10.72 -13.86
CA ILE A 18 5.41 -10.89 -13.27
C ILE A 18 5.51 -11.51 -11.87
N THR A 19 6.31 -12.56 -11.71
CA THR A 19 6.51 -13.23 -10.41
C THR A 19 7.14 -12.27 -9.40
N GLY A 20 8.12 -11.49 -9.82
CA GLY A 20 8.79 -10.52 -8.97
C GLY A 20 7.83 -9.43 -8.48
N VAL A 21 6.84 -9.01 -9.28
CA VAL A 21 5.86 -7.99 -8.85
C VAL A 21 5.06 -8.50 -7.66
N PHE A 22 4.56 -9.73 -7.73
CA PHE A 22 3.83 -10.35 -6.62
C PHE A 22 4.72 -10.61 -5.40
N LEU A 23 5.99 -10.98 -5.61
CA LEU A 23 6.93 -11.16 -4.51
C LEU A 23 7.36 -9.85 -3.86
N LEU A 24 7.39 -8.74 -4.61
CA LEU A 24 7.68 -7.41 -4.11
C LEU A 24 6.60 -6.96 -3.12
N ASP A 25 5.34 -7.03 -3.56
CA ASP A 25 4.15 -6.73 -2.75
C ASP A 25 4.11 -7.58 -1.47
N TYR A 26 4.15 -8.92 -1.62
CA TYR A 26 4.17 -9.85 -0.49
C TYR A 26 5.35 -9.61 0.47
N GLY A 27 6.55 -9.36 -0.07
CA GLY A 27 7.76 -9.15 0.72
C GLY A 27 7.71 -7.85 1.51
N ALA A 28 7.18 -6.79 0.91
CA ALA A 28 7.03 -5.49 1.53
C ALA A 28 5.96 -5.52 2.63
N ASP A 29 4.79 -6.14 2.40
CA ASP A 29 3.76 -6.33 3.42
C ASP A 29 4.33 -7.00 4.68
N LYS A 30 4.98 -8.17 4.52
CA LYS A 30 5.60 -8.88 5.65
C LYS A 30 6.68 -8.04 6.33
N PHE A 31 7.49 -7.30 5.56
CA PHE A 31 8.52 -6.43 6.11
C PHE A 31 7.92 -5.31 6.96
N VAL A 32 6.90 -4.63 6.44
CA VAL A 32 6.21 -3.50 7.07
C VAL A 32 5.47 -3.94 8.33
N ASP A 33 4.67 -5.00 8.25
CA ASP A 33 3.89 -5.53 9.36
C ASP A 33 4.76 -5.90 10.56
N HIS A 34 5.84 -6.64 10.30
CA HIS A 34 6.71 -7.10 11.37
C HIS A 34 7.63 -5.99 11.89
N THR A 35 7.97 -5.01 11.05
CA THR A 35 8.61 -3.77 11.49
C THR A 35 7.71 -3.01 12.47
N ALA A 36 6.41 -2.88 12.15
CA ALA A 36 5.43 -2.23 13.01
C ALA A 36 5.27 -2.96 14.35
N VAL A 37 5.19 -4.30 14.35
CA VAL A 37 5.11 -5.10 15.59
C VAL A 37 6.35 -4.91 16.47
N ILE A 38 7.54 -4.98 15.89
CA ILE A 38 8.80 -4.81 16.64
C ILE A 38 8.89 -3.38 17.19
N ALA A 39 8.57 -2.38 16.38
CA ALA A 39 8.54 -0.98 16.78
C ALA A 39 7.60 -0.73 17.98
N ARG A 40 6.38 -1.30 17.96
CA ARG A 40 5.44 -1.25 19.10
C ARG A 40 6.04 -1.85 20.37
N LYS A 41 6.72 -3.01 20.26
CA LYS A 41 7.38 -3.65 21.41
C LYS A 41 8.56 -2.85 21.96
N LEU A 42 9.22 -2.06 21.13
CA LEU A 42 10.30 -1.13 21.51
C LEU A 42 9.78 0.20 22.11
N GLY A 43 8.45 0.38 22.19
CA GLY A 43 7.85 1.60 22.73
C GLY A 43 7.83 2.77 21.75
N ILE A 44 8.00 2.52 20.45
CA ILE A 44 7.83 3.54 19.41
C ILE A 44 6.35 3.91 19.32
N SER A 45 6.04 5.21 19.17
CA SER A 45 4.66 5.69 19.12
C SER A 45 3.93 5.18 17.87
N ALA A 46 2.64 4.84 18.03
CA ALA A 46 1.80 4.38 16.91
C ALA A 46 1.77 5.39 15.75
N THR A 47 1.82 6.69 16.06
CA THR A 47 1.93 7.77 15.06
C THR A 47 3.19 7.66 14.21
N LEU A 48 4.35 7.41 14.82
CA LEU A 48 5.59 7.30 14.06
C LEU A 48 5.65 6.00 13.25
N ILE A 49 5.06 4.93 13.78
CA ILE A 49 4.90 3.67 13.05
C ILE A 49 4.03 3.91 11.82
N GLY A 50 2.80 4.39 11.98
CA GLY A 50 1.89 4.66 10.86
C GLY A 50 2.48 5.62 9.82
N LEU A 51 3.20 6.67 10.26
CA LEU A 51 3.84 7.59 9.33
C LEU A 51 5.00 6.94 8.54
N LEU A 52 5.74 6.01 9.15
CA LEU A 52 6.85 5.31 8.52
C LEU A 52 6.37 4.11 7.69
N THR A 53 5.24 3.49 8.02
CA THR A 53 4.69 2.34 7.30
C THR A 53 3.79 2.78 6.16
N ALA A 54 2.82 3.65 6.41
CA ALA A 54 1.88 4.13 5.38
C ALA A 54 2.47 5.23 4.49
N GLY A 55 3.54 5.89 4.91
CA GLY A 55 4.18 6.98 4.17
C GLY A 55 5.45 6.57 3.41
N ALA A 56 5.86 5.30 3.49
CA ALA A 56 7.07 4.82 2.86
C ALA A 56 6.78 3.76 1.81
N GLU A 57 7.32 3.99 0.62
CA GLU A 57 7.16 3.15 -0.57
C GLU A 57 8.40 2.23 -0.64
N TRP A 58 8.40 1.19 0.19
CA TRP A 58 9.57 0.34 0.38
C TRP A 58 9.91 -0.45 -0.87
N GLU A 59 8.89 -0.83 -1.63
CA GLU A 59 8.90 -1.49 -2.93
C GLU A 59 9.74 -0.67 -3.92
N GLU A 60 9.44 0.62 -4.04
CA GLU A 60 10.12 1.57 -4.92
C GLU A 60 11.56 1.82 -4.47
N LEU A 61 11.78 2.00 -3.17
CA LEU A 61 13.13 2.18 -2.64
C LEU A 61 14.01 0.97 -2.94
N VAL A 62 13.47 -0.23 -2.76
CA VAL A 62 14.19 -1.48 -3.01
C VAL A 62 14.49 -1.65 -4.50
N VAL A 63 13.54 -1.34 -5.39
CA VAL A 63 13.78 -1.37 -6.85
C VAL A 63 14.81 -0.33 -7.28
N VAL A 64 14.83 0.86 -6.65
CA VAL A 64 15.87 1.88 -6.89
C VAL A 64 17.24 1.38 -6.46
N VAL A 65 17.35 0.83 -5.25
CA VAL A 65 18.61 0.27 -4.73
C VAL A 65 19.07 -0.92 -5.57
N ALA A 66 18.17 -1.79 -6.01
CA ALA A 66 18.47 -2.93 -6.86
C ALA A 66 18.98 -2.52 -8.24
N SER A 67 18.36 -1.50 -8.86
CA SER A 67 18.80 -0.92 -10.13
C SER A 67 20.22 -0.31 -10.01
N LEU A 68 20.48 0.39 -8.89
CA LEU A 68 21.80 0.96 -8.59
C LEU A 68 22.86 -0.13 -8.34
N ALA A 69 22.51 -1.21 -7.64
CA ALA A 69 23.39 -2.36 -7.43
C ALA A 69 23.74 -3.06 -8.76
N GLN A 70 22.88 -2.91 -9.77
CA GLN A 70 23.10 -3.38 -11.14
C GLN A 70 23.80 -2.33 -12.03
N ASN A 71 24.28 -1.22 -11.47
CA ASN A 71 24.91 -0.09 -12.18
C ASN A 71 24.02 0.56 -13.25
N ASN A 72 22.69 0.49 -13.07
CA ASN A 72 21.71 1.05 -13.98
C ASN A 72 20.97 2.22 -13.32
N SER A 73 21.64 3.37 -13.30
CA SER A 73 21.10 4.63 -12.77
C SER A 73 19.93 5.15 -13.61
N ALA A 74 19.97 4.91 -14.93
CA ALA A 74 18.93 5.35 -15.87
C ALA A 74 17.59 4.66 -15.58
N LEU A 75 17.60 3.34 -15.36
CA LEU A 75 16.43 2.58 -14.97
C LEU A 75 15.85 3.05 -13.63
N ALA A 76 16.72 3.29 -12.63
CA ALA A 76 16.30 3.78 -11.32
C ALA A 76 15.61 5.15 -11.40
N LEU A 77 16.19 6.08 -12.16
CA LEU A 77 15.62 7.42 -12.36
C LEU A 77 14.31 7.35 -13.14
N GLY A 78 14.27 6.52 -14.19
CA GLY A 78 13.06 6.27 -14.95
C GLY A 78 11.95 5.72 -14.06
N ASN A 79 12.26 4.76 -13.19
CA ASN A 79 11.29 4.22 -12.24
C ASN A 79 10.73 5.30 -11.30
N ILE A 80 11.59 6.19 -10.76
CA ILE A 80 11.14 7.26 -9.85
C ILE A 80 10.19 8.23 -10.56
N LEU A 81 10.57 8.72 -11.74
CA LEU A 81 9.74 9.67 -12.50
C LEU A 81 8.44 9.02 -12.98
N GLY A 82 8.55 7.82 -13.54
CA GLY A 82 7.40 7.03 -14.00
C GLY A 82 6.44 6.72 -12.87
N SER A 83 6.94 6.33 -11.70
CA SER A 83 6.10 5.98 -10.54
C SER A 83 5.40 7.23 -10.01
N SER A 84 6.09 8.36 -10.01
CA SER A 84 5.49 9.64 -9.62
C SER A 84 4.33 10.03 -10.54
N ILE A 85 4.54 9.91 -11.86
CA ILE A 85 3.51 10.17 -12.86
C ILE A 85 2.36 9.15 -12.75
N SER A 86 2.67 7.87 -12.59
CA SER A 86 1.72 6.76 -12.46
C SER A 86 0.85 6.87 -11.22
N ASN A 87 1.41 7.28 -10.08
CA ASN A 87 0.67 7.47 -8.84
C ASN A 87 -0.40 8.57 -9.00
N ILE A 88 -0.09 9.65 -9.71
CA ILE A 88 -1.03 10.75 -9.91
C ILE A 88 -2.00 10.48 -11.07
N LEU A 89 -1.49 10.19 -12.25
CA LEU A 89 -2.31 10.05 -13.46
C LEU A 89 -2.97 8.66 -13.56
N GLY A 90 -2.43 7.66 -12.86
CA GLY A 90 -2.97 6.30 -12.77
C GLY A 90 -3.72 6.04 -11.45
N ALA A 91 -3.04 5.97 -10.31
CA ALA A 91 -3.67 5.56 -9.05
C ALA A 91 -4.72 6.56 -8.55
N PHE A 92 -4.36 7.83 -8.35
CA PHE A 92 -5.30 8.86 -7.92
C PHE A 92 -6.47 9.04 -8.90
N SER A 93 -6.21 8.94 -10.21
CA SER A 93 -7.24 9.03 -11.23
C SER A 93 -8.27 7.90 -11.12
N LEU A 94 -7.82 6.66 -10.85
CA LEU A 94 -8.69 5.53 -10.55
C LEU A 94 -9.49 5.76 -9.26
N GLY A 95 -8.86 6.29 -8.21
CA GLY A 95 -9.56 6.65 -6.98
C GLY A 95 -10.68 7.68 -7.21
N LEU A 96 -10.49 8.65 -8.11
CA LEU A 96 -11.53 9.57 -8.54
C LEU A 96 -12.62 8.89 -9.37
N ILE A 97 -12.27 8.01 -10.31
CA ILE A 97 -13.24 7.30 -11.18
C ILE A 97 -14.18 6.44 -10.33
N PHE A 98 -13.63 5.69 -9.38
CA PHE A 98 -14.36 4.76 -8.52
C PHE A 98 -14.86 5.39 -7.22
N SER A 99 -14.72 6.71 -7.07
CA SER A 99 -15.22 7.44 -5.92
C SER A 99 -16.70 7.19 -5.66
N LYS A 100 -17.07 6.96 -4.39
CA LYS A 100 -18.46 6.79 -3.95
C LYS A 100 -19.33 7.99 -4.32
N ASP A 101 -18.80 9.20 -4.15
CA ASP A 101 -19.51 10.44 -4.38
C ASP A 101 -19.14 11.08 -5.74
N PRO A 102 -20.10 11.69 -6.48
CA PRO A 102 -19.81 12.32 -7.78
C PRO A 102 -18.87 13.53 -7.70
N VAL A 103 -18.86 14.20 -6.54
CA VAL A 103 -18.02 15.36 -6.23
C VAL A 103 -17.39 15.11 -4.87
N ILE A 104 -16.07 15.19 -4.80
CA ILE A 104 -15.29 14.96 -3.58
C ILE A 104 -14.77 16.30 -3.10
N HIS A 105 -15.07 16.64 -1.86
CA HIS A 105 -14.45 17.75 -1.16
C HIS A 105 -13.33 17.21 -0.29
N PHE A 106 -12.11 17.67 -0.58
CA PHE A 106 -10.94 17.28 0.20
C PHE A 106 -10.80 18.18 1.43
N ASP A 107 -10.41 17.55 2.52
CA ASP A 107 -10.23 18.15 3.83
C ASP A 107 -8.95 19.02 3.87
N ARG A 108 -8.68 19.63 5.03
CA ARG A 108 -7.52 20.51 5.21
C ARG A 108 -6.20 19.76 5.13
N SER A 109 -6.12 18.53 5.67
CA SER A 109 -4.90 17.72 5.67
C SER A 109 -4.52 17.34 4.25
N SER A 110 -5.49 16.92 3.43
CA SER A 110 -5.30 16.68 1.99
C SER A 110 -4.66 17.88 1.26
N LYS A 111 -5.14 19.10 1.53
CA LYS A 111 -4.60 20.33 0.92
C LYS A 111 -3.17 20.64 1.38
N ILE A 112 -2.83 20.31 2.63
CA ILE A 112 -1.47 20.44 3.15
C ILE A 112 -0.54 19.44 2.45
N TYR A 113 -0.93 18.17 2.35
CA TYR A 113 -0.14 17.14 1.68
C TYR A 113 0.18 17.50 0.23
N VAL A 114 -0.81 17.89 -0.57
CA VAL A 114 -0.56 18.29 -1.97
C VAL A 114 0.20 19.61 -2.09
N GLY A 115 0.03 20.53 -1.14
CA GLY A 115 0.79 21.78 -1.10
C GLY A 115 2.28 21.53 -0.87
N VAL A 116 2.61 20.65 0.07
CA VAL A 116 3.99 20.20 0.33
C VAL A 116 4.56 19.48 -0.89
N LEU A 117 3.80 18.53 -1.47
CA LEU A 117 4.20 17.85 -2.70
C LEU A 117 4.48 18.84 -3.83
N SER A 118 3.59 19.81 -4.08
CA SER A 118 3.78 20.79 -5.16
C SER A 118 5.07 21.59 -5.02
N ILE A 119 5.48 21.93 -3.79
CA ILE A 119 6.75 22.60 -3.52
C ILE A 119 7.91 21.66 -3.82
N ILE A 120 7.87 20.43 -3.30
CA ILE A 120 8.92 19.42 -3.50
C ILE A 120 9.09 19.10 -4.98
N THR A 121 8.00 18.82 -5.71
CA THR A 121 8.05 18.54 -7.15
C THR A 121 8.60 19.73 -7.93
N THR A 122 8.21 20.97 -7.59
CA THR A 122 8.74 22.16 -8.26
C THR A 122 10.24 22.31 -8.03
N VAL A 123 10.70 22.13 -6.79
CA VAL A 123 12.12 22.18 -6.44
C VAL A 123 12.90 21.06 -7.15
N PHE A 124 12.38 19.83 -7.12
CA PHE A 124 12.98 18.67 -7.76
C PHE A 124 13.10 18.84 -9.29
N CYS A 125 12.00 19.21 -9.96
CA CYS A 125 12.00 19.44 -11.42
C CYS A 125 12.88 20.63 -11.81
N PHE A 126 12.90 21.71 -11.02
CA PHE A 126 13.81 22.84 -11.24
C PHE A 126 15.28 22.39 -11.15
N PHE A 127 15.63 21.60 -10.14
CA PHE A 127 16.98 21.09 -9.98
C PHE A 127 17.40 20.18 -11.14
N LEU A 128 16.56 19.24 -11.54
CA LEU A 128 16.82 18.39 -12.70
C LEU A 128 16.96 19.19 -14.00
N ALA A 129 16.10 20.19 -14.22
CA ALA A 129 16.10 20.98 -15.44
C ALA A 129 17.34 21.88 -15.57
N VAL A 130 17.75 22.53 -14.47
CA VAL A 130 18.83 23.53 -14.48
C VAL A 130 20.20 22.90 -14.27
N TYR A 131 20.32 22.02 -13.28
CA TYR A 131 21.61 21.54 -12.83
C TYR A 131 22.00 20.19 -13.42
N ARG A 132 21.03 19.42 -13.97
CA ARG A 132 21.20 18.11 -14.61
C ARG A 132 22.16 17.19 -13.82
N VAL A 133 23.45 17.34 -14.07
CA VAL A 133 24.58 16.52 -13.57
C VAL A 133 25.38 17.20 -12.44
N GLU A 134 25.45 18.53 -12.43
CA GLU A 134 26.32 19.31 -11.53
C GLU A 134 25.84 19.30 -10.08
N PHE A 135 24.59 18.89 -9.86
CA PHE A 135 23.98 18.84 -8.53
C PHE A 135 24.69 17.84 -7.60
N GLY A 136 25.23 16.77 -8.19
CA GLY A 136 26.11 15.82 -7.51
C GLY A 136 25.51 15.15 -6.28
N ARG A 137 26.39 14.56 -5.48
CA ARG A 137 26.04 13.95 -4.18
C ARG A 137 25.49 14.94 -3.16
N PHE A 138 25.82 16.23 -3.31
CA PHE A 138 25.33 17.27 -2.42
C PHE A 138 23.81 17.43 -2.54
N GLY A 139 23.30 17.39 -3.77
CA GLY A 139 21.87 17.35 -4.04
C GLY A 139 21.14 16.18 -3.39
N GLY A 140 21.75 15.00 -3.44
CA GLY A 140 21.19 13.81 -2.80
C GLY A 140 21.03 13.96 -1.28
N TRP A 141 22.02 14.56 -0.60
CA TRP A 141 21.88 14.90 0.83
C TRP A 141 20.75 15.88 1.10
N ILE A 142 20.57 16.90 0.25
CA ILE A 142 19.47 17.88 0.41
C ILE A 142 18.12 17.15 0.36
N PHE A 143 17.90 16.28 -0.63
CA PHE A 143 16.62 15.56 -0.75
C PHE A 143 16.39 14.56 0.38
N CYS A 144 17.42 13.80 0.80
CA CYS A 144 17.31 12.93 1.97
C CYS A 144 16.96 13.71 3.26
N ILE A 145 17.64 14.83 3.51
CA ILE A 145 17.37 15.68 4.67
C ILE A 145 15.95 16.27 4.58
N ALA A 146 15.53 16.71 3.40
CA ALA A 146 14.18 17.22 3.17
C ALA A 146 13.11 16.17 3.50
N PHE A 147 13.34 14.89 3.17
CA PHE A 147 12.44 13.79 3.56
C PHE A 147 12.31 13.66 5.08
N PHE A 148 13.42 13.63 5.82
CA PHE A 148 13.37 13.53 7.28
C PHE A 148 12.75 14.76 7.93
N ILE A 149 12.97 15.95 7.37
CA ILE A 149 12.27 17.17 7.80
C ILE A 149 10.77 17.05 7.54
N TYR A 150 10.36 16.52 6.38
CA TYR A 150 8.95 16.26 6.07
C TYR A 150 8.32 15.32 7.10
N ILE A 151 8.92 14.15 7.37
CA ILE A 151 8.43 13.20 8.37
C ILE A 151 8.33 13.86 9.75
N ALA A 152 9.36 14.60 10.17
CA ALA A 152 9.33 15.33 11.44
C ALA A 152 8.21 16.39 11.48
N SER A 153 7.97 17.08 10.36
CA SER A 153 6.92 18.10 10.27
C SER A 153 5.51 17.52 10.35
N ILE A 154 5.28 16.36 9.72
CA ILE A 154 3.99 15.65 9.80
C ILE A 154 3.79 15.09 11.21
N ALA A 155 4.78 14.40 11.76
CA ALA A 155 4.73 13.88 13.13
C ALA A 155 4.44 15.00 14.16
N TRP A 156 5.07 16.17 14.00
CA TRP A 156 4.81 17.34 14.83
C TRP A 156 3.39 17.90 14.65
N GLY A 157 2.90 17.96 13.42
CA GLY A 157 1.53 18.40 13.13
C GLY A 157 0.47 17.46 13.71
N ILE A 158 0.71 16.15 13.67
CA ILE A 158 -0.16 15.16 14.31
C ILE A 158 -0.10 15.31 15.84
N TYR A 159 1.09 15.46 16.42
CA TYR A 159 1.25 15.68 17.86
C TYR A 159 0.52 16.94 18.36
N ARG A 160 0.44 17.98 17.53
CA ARG A 160 -0.30 19.23 17.83
C ARG A 160 -1.79 19.16 17.48
N GLY A 161 -2.29 18.05 16.95
CA GLY A 161 -3.69 17.89 16.51
C GLY A 161 -4.07 18.77 15.31
N VAL A 162 -3.09 19.18 14.50
CA VAL A 162 -3.30 19.97 13.27
C VAL A 162 -3.58 19.05 12.08
N MET A 163 -3.12 17.80 12.15
CA MET A 163 -3.29 16.76 11.13
C MET A 163 -3.69 15.45 11.80
N ASP A 164 -4.50 14.66 11.11
CA ASP A 164 -4.82 13.30 11.52
C ASP A 164 -3.70 12.35 11.04
N PRO A 165 -3.36 11.30 11.80
CA PRO A 165 -2.41 10.29 11.34
C PRO A 165 -2.92 9.64 10.04
N PRO A 166 -2.04 9.33 9.08
CA PRO A 166 -2.44 8.50 7.94
C PRO A 166 -2.97 7.16 8.47
N GLU A 167 -4.23 6.84 8.13
CA GLU A 167 -4.83 5.54 8.44
C GLU A 167 -4.34 4.52 7.40
N ASP A 168 -3.80 3.38 7.84
CA ASP A 168 -3.64 2.22 6.97
C ASP A 168 -5.03 1.82 6.46
N SER A 169 -5.18 1.66 5.14
CA SER A 169 -6.43 1.28 4.48
C SER A 169 -7.04 -0.05 4.96
N ASP A 170 -6.26 -0.80 5.73
CA ASP A 170 -6.54 -2.15 6.26
C ASP A 170 -6.87 -2.19 7.76
N SER A 171 -6.89 -1.02 8.42
CA SER A 171 -7.10 -0.92 9.88
C SER A 171 -8.55 -1.16 10.35
N ASP A 172 -9.46 -1.60 9.47
CA ASP A 172 -10.77 -2.16 9.85
C ASP A 172 -10.71 -3.66 10.21
N SER A 173 -9.53 -4.29 10.19
CA SER A 173 -9.36 -5.65 10.71
C SER A 173 -8.85 -5.60 12.15
N ASP A 174 -9.67 -6.10 13.07
CA ASP A 174 -9.31 -6.37 14.45
C ASP A 174 -7.90 -6.99 14.52
N SER A 175 -6.93 -6.25 15.04
CA SER A 175 -5.55 -6.70 15.23
C SER A 175 -5.41 -7.70 16.39
N ASP A 176 -6.33 -8.66 16.45
CA ASP A 176 -6.32 -9.86 17.28
C ASP A 176 -6.79 -11.08 16.45
N SER A 177 -6.20 -11.31 15.27
CA SER A 177 -6.26 -12.62 14.62
C SER A 177 -4.95 -12.97 13.92
N ASP A 178 -4.06 -13.64 14.67
CA ASP A 178 -3.03 -14.49 14.10
C ASP A 178 -3.70 -15.60 13.26
N SER A 179 -3.84 -15.37 11.95
CA SER A 179 -4.22 -16.38 10.96
C SER A 179 -3.24 -16.33 9.79
N ASP A 180 -2.07 -16.93 9.99
CA ASP A 180 -1.31 -17.55 8.90
C ASP A 180 -1.44 -19.05 9.15
N ASP A 181 -2.29 -19.69 8.36
CA ASP A 181 -2.51 -21.14 8.34
C ASP A 181 -1.70 -21.68 7.15
N GLU A 182 -0.46 -22.08 7.40
CA GLU A 182 0.30 -22.90 6.46
C GLU A 182 1.01 -24.03 7.21
N THR A 183 0.74 -25.24 6.72
CA THR A 183 1.41 -26.54 6.98
C THR A 183 1.09 -27.24 8.31
N ASP A 184 0.21 -28.25 8.26
CA ASP A 184 0.41 -29.59 8.87
C ASP A 184 -0.79 -30.53 8.60
N ASP A 185 -1.03 -30.84 7.32
CA ASP A 185 -1.92 -31.94 6.90
C ASP A 185 -1.18 -33.28 6.92
N GLU A 186 -0.84 -33.80 8.09
CA GLU A 186 -0.53 -35.26 8.20
C GLU A 186 -0.77 -35.90 9.58
N GLU A 187 -0.99 -35.11 10.65
CA GLU A 187 -1.19 -35.67 12.00
C GLU A 187 -2.66 -35.67 12.49
N SER A 188 -3.51 -34.79 11.95
CA SER A 188 -4.94 -34.69 12.32
C SER A 188 -5.79 -35.88 11.85
N ALA A 189 -5.37 -36.60 10.80
CA ALA A 189 -6.07 -37.78 10.30
C ALA A 189 -5.96 -39.00 11.23
N LYS A 190 -4.92 -39.07 12.09
CA LYS A 190 -4.75 -40.17 13.07
C LYS A 190 -5.56 -39.95 14.34
N HIS A 191 -5.83 -38.70 14.73
CA HIS A 191 -6.59 -38.39 15.94
C HIS A 191 -8.11 -38.52 15.74
N MET A 192 -8.62 -38.17 14.55
CA MET A 192 -10.05 -38.27 14.22
C MET A 192 -10.52 -39.74 14.11
N LYS A 193 -9.63 -40.66 13.70
CA LYS A 193 -9.95 -42.08 13.55
C LYS A 193 -10.13 -42.81 14.88
N LYS A 194 -9.53 -42.30 15.97
CA LYS A 194 -9.65 -42.87 17.32
C LYS A 194 -10.91 -42.42 18.06
N VAL A 195 -11.56 -41.36 17.59
CA VAL A 195 -12.76 -40.77 18.21
C VAL A 195 -14.07 -41.29 17.56
N MET A 196 -14.03 -41.74 16.30
CA MET A 196 -15.22 -42.24 15.59
C MET A 196 -15.58 -43.73 15.85
N GLU A 197 -14.72 -44.52 16.51
CA GLU A 197 -15.04 -45.92 16.84
C GLU A 197 -15.87 -46.08 18.14
N GLY A 198 -16.15 -44.99 18.86
CA GLY A 198 -16.85 -45.05 20.16
C GLY A 198 -18.37 -44.87 20.16
N TYR A 199 -19.01 -44.61 19.01
CA TYR A 199 -20.43 -44.18 18.97
C TYR A 199 -21.32 -44.97 17.99
N ARG A 200 -21.27 -46.31 18.08
CA ARG A 200 -22.32 -47.19 17.53
C ARG A 200 -22.71 -48.29 18.51
N SER A 201 -23.61 -47.98 19.45
CA SER A 201 -24.50 -48.97 20.06
C SER A 201 -25.73 -48.31 20.71
N SER A 202 -26.89 -48.97 20.58
CA SER A 202 -28.24 -48.73 21.19
C SER A 202 -29.04 -47.51 20.68
N SER A 203 -30.08 -47.65 19.82
CA SER A 203 -31.47 -48.18 20.01
C SER A 203 -32.38 -47.25 20.84
N SER A 204 -33.67 -46.99 20.62
CA SER A 204 -34.72 -47.23 19.59
C SER A 204 -36.04 -46.61 20.15
N SER A 205 -37.07 -46.44 19.30
CA SER A 205 -38.55 -46.46 19.55
C SER A 205 -39.34 -45.25 20.14
N ASP A 206 -40.19 -44.67 19.27
CA ASP A 206 -41.67 -44.52 19.23
C ASP A 206 -42.55 -43.55 20.09
N ASP A 207 -43.55 -43.00 19.34
CA ASP A 207 -44.91 -42.46 19.63
C ASP A 207 -45.10 -41.16 20.45
N GLY A 208 -46.03 -40.23 20.19
CA GLY A 208 -47.16 -40.06 19.25
C GLY A 208 -48.17 -39.00 19.77
N GLY A 209 -48.88 -38.24 18.90
CA GLY A 209 -50.25 -37.71 19.18
C GLY A 209 -50.53 -36.22 19.55
N SER A 210 -51.16 -35.50 18.60
CA SER A 210 -52.45 -34.74 18.71
C SER A 210 -52.68 -33.44 19.56
N SER A 211 -52.97 -32.33 18.83
CA SER A 211 -54.14 -31.40 18.88
C SER A 211 -54.46 -30.40 20.03
N VAL A 212 -54.50 -29.10 19.66
CA VAL A 212 -55.55 -28.04 19.87
C VAL A 212 -56.05 -27.68 21.30
N GLU A 213 -56.02 -26.38 21.68
CA GLU A 213 -57.18 -25.48 21.94
C GLU A 213 -56.83 -24.21 22.78
N ALA A 214 -57.77 -23.26 22.88
CA ALA A 214 -57.60 -21.80 23.00
C ALA A 214 -58.30 -21.15 24.23
N ILE A 215 -57.61 -20.19 24.90
CA ILE A 215 -58.03 -18.90 25.53
C ILE A 215 -59.21 -18.89 26.59
N PRO A 216 -59.60 -17.74 27.22
CA PRO A 216 -59.20 -17.11 28.51
C PRO A 216 -60.31 -17.07 29.61
N LEU A 217 -60.09 -16.39 30.75
CA LEU A 217 -60.94 -15.25 31.24
C LEU A 217 -60.70 -14.83 32.72
N ARG A 218 -60.69 -13.49 32.94
CA ARG A 218 -61.27 -12.69 34.06
C ARG A 218 -60.81 -12.95 35.52
N ALA A 219 -60.79 -11.99 36.46
CA ALA A 219 -61.10 -10.56 36.52
C ALA A 219 -60.70 -10.00 37.91
N HIS A 220 -60.70 -8.66 37.98
CA HIS A 220 -61.11 -7.82 39.12
C HIS A 220 -60.12 -7.34 40.20
N ARG A 221 -60.00 -6.00 40.20
CA ARG A 221 -60.25 -5.02 41.29
C ARG A 221 -59.06 -4.49 42.14
N LYS A 222 -58.82 -3.19 41.88
CA LYS A 222 -58.79 -2.04 42.79
C LYS A 222 -57.89 -2.05 44.05
N SER A 223 -56.98 -1.08 44.01
CA SER A 223 -56.86 0.05 44.96
C SER A 223 -55.85 -0.05 46.12
N SER A 224 -55.04 1.01 46.14
CA SER A 224 -54.55 1.80 47.29
C SER A 224 -53.40 1.30 48.17
N SER A 225 -52.41 2.21 48.21
CA SER A 225 -51.70 2.78 49.38
C SER A 225 -50.53 2.04 50.01
N ILE A 226 -49.36 2.70 49.88
CA ILE A 226 -48.45 3.14 50.96
C ILE A 226 -47.86 2.04 51.86
N SER A 227 -46.56 1.81 51.71
CA SER A 227 -45.51 2.08 52.72
C SER A 227 -44.40 1.03 52.72
N HIS A 228 -43.17 1.53 52.81
CA HIS A 228 -41.96 0.78 53.10
C HIS A 228 -42.09 -0.11 54.34
N LYS A 229 -41.72 -1.40 54.22
CA LYS A 229 -40.81 -2.03 55.20
C LYS A 229 -40.17 -3.31 54.65
N ILE A 230 -38.94 -3.48 55.09
CA ILE A 230 -37.88 -4.39 54.65
C ILE A 230 -38.01 -5.79 55.31
N ASN A 231 -37.60 -6.81 54.54
CA ASN A 231 -37.05 -8.16 54.88
C ASN A 231 -37.92 -9.40 54.65
N GLY A 232 -37.36 -10.33 53.88
CA GLY A 232 -37.78 -11.74 53.81
C GLY A 232 -37.48 -12.44 52.48
N THR A 233 -36.22 -12.86 52.29
CA THR A 233 -35.73 -14.00 51.49
C THR A 233 -36.74 -14.82 50.66
N THR A 234 -36.56 -14.85 49.33
CA THR A 234 -36.49 -16.05 48.43
C THR A 234 -36.62 -15.61 46.98
N GLY A 235 -35.57 -15.81 46.17
CA GLY A 235 -35.58 -15.31 44.79
C GLY A 235 -34.35 -15.69 43.98
N ARG A 236 -34.27 -16.99 43.65
CA ARG A 236 -33.79 -17.53 42.36
C ARG A 236 -32.62 -16.78 41.70
N ALA A 237 -31.42 -17.31 41.91
CA ALA A 237 -30.22 -16.98 41.14
C ALA A 237 -30.54 -17.04 39.63
N ARG A 238 -30.51 -15.88 38.96
CA ARG A 238 -30.36 -15.82 37.52
C ARG A 238 -28.91 -16.20 37.21
N SER A 239 -28.76 -17.36 36.57
CA SER A 239 -27.53 -17.80 35.91
C SER A 239 -26.93 -16.64 35.11
N ALA A 240 -25.86 -16.05 35.62
CA ALA A 240 -24.97 -15.23 34.82
C ALA A 240 -24.38 -16.17 33.76
N SER A 241 -24.64 -15.90 32.49
CA SER A 241 -23.93 -16.51 31.37
C SER A 241 -22.45 -16.18 31.55
N ILE A 242 -21.67 -17.17 31.96
CA ILE A 242 -20.21 -17.12 31.96
C ILE A 242 -19.82 -16.86 30.50
N SER A 243 -19.29 -15.67 30.23
CA SER A 243 -18.56 -15.41 28.99
C SER A 243 -17.45 -16.43 28.93
N HIS A 244 -17.48 -17.31 27.92
CA HIS A 244 -16.33 -18.11 27.56
C HIS A 244 -15.19 -17.14 27.22
N VAL A 245 -14.32 -16.87 28.19
CA VAL A 245 -13.01 -16.26 27.92
C VAL A 245 -12.26 -17.32 27.12
N GLN A 246 -12.21 -17.15 25.80
CA GLN A 246 -11.35 -17.97 24.96
C GLN A 246 -9.91 -17.86 25.49
N PRO A 247 -9.16 -18.97 25.60
CA PRO A 247 -7.77 -18.89 26.01
C PRO A 247 -7.01 -18.06 24.96
N ARG A 248 -6.43 -16.93 25.40
CA ARG A 248 -5.50 -16.14 24.59
C ARG A 248 -4.39 -17.08 24.13
N LYS A 249 -4.23 -17.24 22.81
CA LYS A 249 -3.07 -17.93 22.22
C LYS A 249 -1.79 -17.29 22.77
N PRO A 250 -0.71 -18.05 23.03
CA PRO A 250 0.54 -17.46 23.51
C PRO A 250 1.03 -16.43 22.49
N ALA A 251 1.31 -15.21 22.95
CA ALA A 251 1.87 -14.17 22.10
C ALA A 251 3.12 -14.72 21.41
N ARG A 252 3.15 -14.69 20.07
CA ARG A 252 4.29 -15.19 19.29
C ARG A 252 5.57 -14.51 19.80
N SER A 253 6.65 -15.29 19.87
CA SER A 253 7.94 -14.81 20.39
C SER A 253 8.45 -13.64 19.56
N VAL A 254 9.18 -12.70 20.19
CA VAL A 254 9.90 -11.62 19.49
C VAL A 254 10.80 -12.16 18.37
N VAL A 255 11.34 -13.35 18.59
CA VAL A 255 12.17 -14.07 17.60
C VAL A 255 11.38 -14.38 16.32
N HIS A 256 10.10 -14.73 16.43
CA HIS A 256 9.25 -15.01 15.27
C HIS A 256 9.06 -13.76 14.41
N HIS A 257 8.75 -12.61 15.03
CA HIS A 257 8.60 -11.36 14.29
C HIS A 257 9.93 -10.90 13.67
N PHE A 258 11.05 -11.10 14.36
CA PHE A 258 12.36 -10.83 13.78
C PHE A 258 12.68 -11.74 12.58
N ALA A 259 12.33 -13.03 12.67
CA ALA A 259 12.51 -13.98 11.57
C ALA A 259 11.65 -13.60 10.37
N GLN A 260 10.38 -13.24 10.59
CA GLN A 260 9.49 -12.82 9.52
C GLN A 260 9.89 -11.47 8.90
N LEU A 261 10.38 -10.52 9.70
CA LEU A 261 10.97 -9.28 9.19
C LEU A 261 12.15 -9.59 8.25
N LEU A 262 13.02 -10.53 8.64
CA LEU A 262 14.14 -10.95 7.80
C LEU A 262 13.67 -11.63 6.51
N VAL A 263 12.64 -12.48 6.58
CA VAL A 263 12.03 -13.11 5.40
C VAL A 263 11.46 -12.04 4.46
N GLY A 264 10.70 -11.08 4.97
CA GLY A 264 10.18 -9.96 4.19
C GLY A 264 11.29 -9.15 3.53
N PHE A 265 12.32 -8.77 4.29
CA PHE A 265 13.48 -8.03 3.79
C PHE A 265 14.23 -8.79 2.68
N VAL A 266 14.46 -10.09 2.85
CA VAL A 266 15.12 -10.92 1.82
C VAL A 266 14.23 -11.04 0.58
N THR A 267 12.93 -11.25 0.76
CA THR A 267 11.98 -11.42 -0.34
C THR A 267 11.88 -10.16 -1.17
N VAL A 268 11.69 -8.99 -0.54
CA VAL A 268 11.62 -7.69 -1.23
C VAL A 268 12.94 -7.38 -1.95
N SER A 269 14.09 -7.70 -1.33
CA SER A 269 15.41 -7.47 -1.95
C SER A 269 15.63 -8.33 -3.19
N ILE A 270 15.23 -9.61 -3.14
CA ILE A 270 15.34 -10.52 -4.29
C ILE A 270 14.38 -10.10 -5.39
N SER A 271 13.13 -9.75 -5.06
CA SER A 271 12.15 -9.34 -6.06
C SER A 271 12.55 -8.04 -6.75
N GLY A 272 13.07 -7.05 -6.02
CA GLY A 272 13.62 -5.83 -6.61
C GLY A 272 14.76 -6.11 -7.59
N TYR A 273 15.68 -7.01 -7.25
CA TYR A 273 16.74 -7.43 -8.17
C TYR A 273 16.18 -8.10 -9.44
N VAL A 274 15.25 -9.04 -9.27
CA VAL A 274 14.61 -9.76 -10.38
C VAL A 274 13.85 -8.79 -11.28
N LEU A 275 13.08 -7.85 -10.73
CA LEU A 275 12.34 -6.84 -11.49
C LEU A 275 13.25 -5.98 -12.35
N SER A 276 14.25 -5.36 -11.73
CA SER A 276 15.19 -4.48 -12.42
C SER A 276 15.96 -5.23 -13.51
N HIS A 277 16.36 -6.47 -13.25
CA HIS A 277 17.10 -7.28 -14.22
C HIS A 277 16.22 -7.73 -15.40
N SER A 278 15.02 -8.24 -15.10
CA SER A 278 14.12 -8.74 -16.11
C SER A 278 13.56 -7.64 -17.00
N VAL A 279 13.22 -6.48 -16.44
CA VAL A 279 12.72 -5.35 -17.23
C VAL A 279 13.80 -4.79 -18.17
N GLY A 280 15.06 -4.72 -17.73
CA GLY A 280 16.18 -4.33 -18.59
C GLY A 280 16.38 -5.31 -19.74
N THR A 281 16.37 -6.61 -19.45
CA THR A 281 16.50 -7.65 -20.49
C THR A 281 15.33 -7.65 -21.48
N ILE A 282 14.12 -7.34 -21.01
CA ILE A 282 12.95 -7.13 -21.86
C ILE A 282 13.19 -5.91 -22.76
N GLY A 283 13.65 -4.78 -22.20
CA GLY A 283 13.99 -3.58 -22.96
C GLY A 283 15.02 -3.84 -24.06
N ASP A 284 16.13 -4.49 -23.72
CA ASP A 284 17.19 -4.88 -24.66
C ASP A 284 16.66 -5.73 -25.82
N SER A 285 15.72 -6.64 -25.53
CA SER A 285 15.10 -7.50 -26.55
C SER A 285 14.25 -6.73 -27.57
N PHE A 286 13.79 -5.53 -27.21
CA PHE A 286 12.97 -4.66 -28.06
C PHE A 286 13.73 -3.43 -28.58
N GLY A 287 15.00 -3.25 -28.20
CA GLY A 287 15.74 -2.01 -28.47
C GLY A 287 15.01 -0.84 -27.81
N LEU A 288 14.90 -0.86 -26.49
CA LEU A 288 14.31 0.21 -25.70
C LEU A 288 15.32 0.65 -24.66
N SER A 289 15.50 1.95 -24.49
CA SER A 289 16.36 2.49 -23.44
C SER A 289 15.92 2.10 -22.02
N ASP A 290 16.89 1.99 -21.12
CA ASP A 290 16.68 1.73 -19.69
C ASP A 290 15.72 2.73 -19.04
N THR A 291 15.82 4.01 -19.41
CA THR A 291 14.90 5.05 -18.91
C THR A 291 13.48 4.77 -19.39
N LEU A 292 13.29 4.47 -20.68
CA LEU A 292 11.96 4.24 -21.26
C LEU A 292 11.26 3.07 -20.56
N VAL A 293 11.96 1.94 -20.40
CA VAL A 293 11.37 0.78 -19.70
C VAL A 293 11.17 1.05 -18.21
N GLY A 294 12.03 1.85 -17.58
CA GLY A 294 11.88 2.32 -16.20
C GLY A 294 10.63 3.18 -16.01
N VAL A 295 10.47 4.20 -16.85
CA VAL A 295 9.35 5.15 -16.81
C VAL A 295 8.01 4.49 -17.12
N THR A 296 8.00 3.47 -17.98
CA THR A 296 6.75 2.87 -18.46
C THR A 296 6.43 1.53 -17.80
N LEU A 297 7.21 0.49 -18.08
CA LEU A 297 6.92 -0.89 -17.67
C LEU A 297 7.19 -1.11 -16.18
N LEU A 298 8.38 -0.73 -15.72
CA LEU A 298 8.78 -0.95 -14.33
C LEU A 298 7.89 -0.15 -13.38
N SER A 299 7.75 1.16 -13.63
CA SER A 299 6.95 2.03 -12.79
C SER A 299 5.46 1.65 -12.75
N PHE A 300 4.89 1.20 -13.87
CA PHE A 300 3.50 0.76 -13.90
C PHE A 300 3.29 -0.44 -12.99
N ALA A 301 4.27 -1.36 -12.99
CA ALA A 301 4.21 -2.62 -12.27
C ALA A 301 4.46 -2.45 -10.76
N THR A 302 5.44 -1.64 -10.37
CA THR A 302 5.66 -1.34 -8.94
C THR A 302 4.49 -0.58 -8.35
N THR A 303 3.87 0.33 -9.13
CA THR A 303 2.73 1.12 -8.64
C THR A 303 1.36 0.43 -8.74
N LEU A 304 1.30 -0.90 -8.90
CA LEU A 304 0.04 -1.65 -8.99
C LEU A 304 -0.73 -1.70 -7.65
N PRO A 305 -0.09 -1.97 -6.50
CA PRO A 305 -0.74 -1.98 -5.19
C PRO A 305 -1.46 -0.65 -4.89
N GLU A 306 -0.83 0.49 -5.20
CA GLU A 306 -1.35 1.84 -4.96
C GLU A 306 -2.58 2.10 -5.84
N LYS A 307 -2.58 1.60 -7.08
CA LYS A 307 -3.78 1.67 -7.94
C LYS A 307 -4.93 0.89 -7.30
N PHE A 308 -4.65 -0.27 -6.70
CA PHE A 308 -5.67 -1.06 -6.01
C PHE A 308 -6.18 -0.33 -4.75
N VAL A 309 -5.28 0.14 -3.89
CA VAL A 309 -5.61 0.92 -2.69
C VAL A 309 -6.42 2.16 -3.05
N ALA A 310 -6.06 2.88 -4.11
CA ALA A 310 -6.79 4.06 -4.57
C ALA A 310 -8.21 3.72 -5.04
N VAL A 311 -8.40 2.62 -5.77
CA VAL A 311 -9.74 2.14 -6.17
C VAL A 311 -10.58 1.78 -4.94
N VAL A 312 -10.01 1.05 -3.99
CA VAL A 312 -10.69 0.65 -2.74
C VAL A 312 -11.07 1.89 -1.92
N GLY A 313 -10.13 2.79 -1.68
CA GLY A 313 -10.35 4.04 -0.94
C GLY A 313 -11.39 4.94 -1.61
N GLY A 314 -11.36 5.03 -2.93
CA GLY A 314 -12.39 5.71 -3.72
C GLY A 314 -13.78 5.13 -3.47
N ARG A 315 -13.93 3.81 -3.55
CA ARG A 315 -15.21 3.11 -3.33
C ARG A 315 -15.73 3.22 -1.90
N LYS A 316 -14.82 3.26 -0.93
CA LYS A 316 -15.13 3.48 0.50
C LYS A 316 -15.53 4.94 0.81
N GLY A 317 -15.32 5.87 -0.12
CA GLY A 317 -15.55 7.31 0.11
C GLY A 317 -14.43 7.97 0.91
N GLN A 318 -13.28 7.32 1.02
CA GLN A 318 -12.11 7.77 1.77
C GLN A 318 -11.20 8.63 0.88
N GLY A 319 -11.76 9.68 0.27
CA GLY A 319 -11.02 10.54 -0.66
C GLY A 319 -9.78 11.20 -0.05
N GLY A 320 -9.82 11.51 1.24
CA GLY A 320 -8.65 12.03 1.97
C GLY A 320 -7.50 11.03 2.08
N ILE A 321 -7.81 9.75 2.31
CA ILE A 321 -6.79 8.68 2.35
C ILE A 321 -6.16 8.50 0.97
N VAL A 322 -6.96 8.51 -0.11
CA VAL A 322 -6.44 8.42 -1.48
C VAL A 322 -5.46 9.56 -1.79
N VAL A 323 -5.76 10.78 -1.35
CA VAL A 323 -4.86 11.94 -1.51
C VAL A 323 -3.61 11.80 -0.65
N ALA A 324 -3.76 11.42 0.62
CA ALA A 324 -2.64 11.25 1.54
C ALA A 324 -1.66 10.20 1.04
N ASN A 325 -2.16 9.04 0.58
CA ASN A 325 -1.36 8.00 -0.05
C ASN A 325 -0.63 8.55 -1.27
N THR A 326 -1.38 9.03 -2.28
CA THR A 326 -0.80 9.56 -3.53
C THR A 326 0.26 10.64 -3.26
N ALA A 327 -0.01 11.58 -2.36
CA ALA A 327 0.91 12.66 -2.05
C ALA A 327 2.13 12.15 -1.26
N GLY A 328 1.92 11.29 -0.27
CA GLY A 328 2.97 10.65 0.53
C GLY A 328 3.94 9.86 -0.33
N SER A 329 3.42 8.98 -1.19
CA SER A 329 4.18 8.16 -2.13
C SER A 329 5.08 9.01 -3.04
N ASN A 330 4.50 10.08 -3.61
CA ASN A 330 5.24 11.00 -4.47
C ASN A 330 6.30 11.80 -3.69
N ILE A 331 6.00 12.23 -2.47
CA ILE A 331 6.98 12.90 -1.62
C ILE A 331 8.14 11.95 -1.32
N PHE A 332 7.86 10.71 -0.95
CA PHE A 332 8.86 9.68 -0.68
C PHE A 332 9.75 9.43 -1.90
N LEU A 333 9.15 9.24 -3.08
CA LEU A 333 9.83 9.04 -4.35
C LEU A 333 10.76 10.20 -4.72
N LEU A 334 10.23 11.43 -4.72
CA LEU A 334 10.96 12.62 -5.15
C LEU A 334 11.95 13.15 -4.11
N THR A 335 11.97 12.59 -2.90
CA THR A 335 12.91 12.96 -1.84
C THR A 335 13.84 11.83 -1.45
N LEU A 336 13.36 10.77 -0.80
CA LEU A 336 14.23 9.70 -0.30
C LEU A 336 14.79 8.86 -1.46
N CYS A 337 13.95 8.36 -2.36
CA CYS A 337 14.41 7.53 -3.48
C CYS A 337 15.33 8.32 -4.41
N ALA A 338 14.90 9.52 -4.81
CA ALA A 338 15.74 10.44 -5.59
C ALA A 338 17.03 10.82 -4.85
N GLY A 339 16.97 11.04 -3.53
CA GLY A 339 18.13 11.37 -2.71
C GLY A 339 19.16 10.23 -2.69
N VAL A 340 18.71 9.00 -2.48
CA VAL A 340 19.54 7.78 -2.56
C VAL A 340 20.14 7.64 -3.95
N LEU A 341 19.34 7.85 -5.00
CA LEU A 341 19.78 7.83 -6.39
C LEU A 341 20.92 8.82 -6.65
N PHE A 342 20.80 10.08 -6.23
CA PHE A 342 21.86 11.08 -6.42
C PHE A 342 23.11 10.84 -5.54
N LEU A 343 22.96 10.18 -4.40
CA LEU A 343 24.09 9.85 -3.51
C LEU A 343 24.93 8.67 -4.04
N ALA A 344 24.25 7.64 -4.52
CA ALA A 344 24.87 6.35 -4.86
C ALA A 344 25.03 6.11 -6.37
N GLY A 345 24.19 6.73 -7.21
CA GLY A 345 24.20 6.50 -8.65
C GLY A 345 25.26 7.30 -9.43
N ASP A 346 25.56 6.81 -10.63
CA ASP A 346 26.44 7.50 -11.58
C ASP A 346 25.74 8.70 -12.23
N LEU A 347 26.23 9.90 -11.91
CA LEU A 347 25.69 11.17 -12.39
C LEU A 347 25.74 11.31 -13.91
N LYS A 348 26.71 10.68 -14.58
CA LYS A 348 26.85 10.76 -16.04
C LYS A 348 25.74 10.00 -16.77
N GLN A 349 25.24 8.93 -16.18
CA GLN A 349 24.10 8.21 -16.73
C GLN A 349 22.84 9.08 -16.67
N PHE A 350 22.59 9.80 -15.57
CA PHE A 350 21.42 10.70 -15.43
C PHE A 350 21.37 11.82 -16.47
N ALA A 351 22.54 12.38 -16.79
CA ALA A 351 22.69 13.53 -17.69
C ALA A 351 22.01 13.33 -19.03
N ASN A 352 22.15 12.12 -19.56
CA ASN A 352 21.82 11.76 -20.92
C ASN A 352 20.55 10.90 -20.99
N SER A 353 20.04 10.45 -19.84
CA SER A 353 18.97 9.46 -19.79
C SER A 353 17.59 10.09 -19.68
N VAL A 354 17.46 11.31 -19.12
CA VAL A 354 16.16 11.98 -18.90
C VAL A 354 15.94 13.13 -19.87
N THR A 355 14.80 13.09 -20.53
CA THR A 355 14.28 14.09 -21.44
C THR A 355 13.57 15.23 -20.67
N SER A 356 13.45 16.38 -21.32
CA SER A 356 12.62 17.47 -20.77
C SER A 356 11.15 17.09 -20.66
N PHE A 357 10.70 16.09 -21.44
CA PHE A 357 9.31 15.64 -21.45
C PHE A 357 8.91 14.97 -20.13
N GLU A 358 9.72 14.04 -19.60
CA GLU A 358 9.44 13.37 -18.32
C GLU A 358 9.43 14.38 -17.15
N ILE A 359 10.36 15.34 -17.15
CA ILE A 359 10.43 16.40 -16.12
C ILE A 359 9.18 17.28 -16.16
N ILE A 360 8.75 17.70 -17.37
CA ILE A 360 7.55 18.52 -17.55
C ILE A 360 6.31 17.73 -17.13
N MET A 361 6.19 16.46 -17.51
CA MET A 361 5.03 15.63 -17.18
C MET A 361 4.93 15.34 -15.67
N THR A 362 6.07 15.15 -14.99
CA THR A 362 6.12 15.05 -13.52
C THR A 362 5.58 16.33 -12.86
N TRP A 363 6.00 17.50 -13.36
CA TRP A 363 5.53 18.78 -12.82
C TRP A 363 4.04 19.03 -13.14
N VAL A 364 3.61 18.80 -14.38
CA VAL A 364 2.23 19.00 -14.83
C VAL A 364 1.26 18.10 -14.08
N SER A 365 1.59 16.81 -13.90
CA SER A 365 0.76 15.89 -13.11
C SER A 365 0.60 16.36 -11.66
N SER A 366 1.69 16.74 -10.99
CA SER A 366 1.65 17.31 -9.64
C SER A 366 0.84 18.62 -9.56
N ALA A 367 0.93 19.48 -10.57
CA ALA A 367 0.15 20.72 -10.63
C ALA A 367 -1.35 20.43 -10.79
N LEU A 368 -1.72 19.52 -11.71
CA LEU A 368 -3.09 19.08 -11.91
C LEU A 368 -3.68 18.45 -10.63
N PHE A 369 -2.91 17.59 -9.97
CA PHE A 369 -3.30 16.98 -8.70
C PHE A 369 -3.59 18.04 -7.63
N THR A 370 -2.70 19.02 -7.49
CA THR A 370 -2.86 20.13 -6.55
C THR A 370 -4.13 20.93 -6.85
N VAL A 371 -4.35 21.31 -8.11
CA VAL A 371 -5.57 22.04 -8.52
C VAL A 371 -6.82 21.24 -8.18
N ILE A 372 -6.86 19.94 -8.51
CA ILE A 372 -8.03 19.09 -8.23
C ILE A 372 -8.30 19.01 -6.72
N VAL A 373 -7.28 18.85 -5.89
CA VAL A 373 -7.46 18.74 -4.44
C VAL A 373 -7.92 20.06 -3.81
N PHE A 374 -7.46 21.21 -4.32
CA PHE A 374 -7.89 22.51 -3.81
C PHE A 374 -9.32 22.88 -4.20
N TYR A 375 -9.74 22.57 -5.43
CA TYR A 375 -11.04 22.98 -5.98
C TYR A 375 -12.12 21.89 -5.92
N GLY A 376 -11.74 20.65 -5.62
CA GLY A 376 -12.64 19.50 -5.50
C GLY A 376 -12.54 18.54 -6.68
N GLY A 377 -12.61 17.23 -6.38
CA GLY A 377 -12.50 16.15 -7.35
C GLY A 377 -13.84 15.78 -7.96
N ARG A 378 -13.83 15.40 -9.24
CA ARG A 378 -15.01 14.89 -9.96
C ARG A 378 -14.62 13.63 -10.73
N ARG A 379 -15.53 12.67 -10.87
CA ARG A 379 -15.25 11.39 -11.57
C ARG A 379 -14.67 11.57 -12.97
N TRP A 380 -15.20 12.51 -13.76
CA TRP A 380 -14.71 12.77 -15.11
C TRP A 380 -13.27 13.31 -15.14
N MET A 381 -12.82 14.00 -14.09
CA MET A 381 -11.43 14.44 -13.97
C MET A 381 -10.51 13.23 -13.82
N GLY A 382 -10.95 12.20 -13.08
CA GLY A 382 -10.26 10.92 -13.03
C GLY A 382 -10.14 10.27 -14.40
N THR A 383 -11.23 10.21 -15.17
CA THR A 383 -11.19 9.70 -16.56
C THR A 383 -10.23 10.52 -17.44
N ALA A 384 -10.22 11.85 -17.31
CA ALA A 384 -9.32 12.71 -18.07
C ALA A 384 -7.84 12.51 -17.70
N LEU A 385 -7.53 12.37 -16.41
CA LEU A 385 -6.18 12.08 -15.92
C LEU A 385 -5.70 10.69 -16.39
N LEU A 386 -6.58 9.67 -16.34
CA LEU A 386 -6.24 8.34 -16.83
C LEU A 386 -6.01 8.33 -18.35
N ALA A 387 -6.82 9.07 -19.11
CA ALA A 387 -6.59 9.24 -20.55
C ALA A 387 -5.25 9.94 -20.81
N LEU A 388 -4.90 10.96 -20.01
CA LEU A 388 -3.60 11.62 -20.07
C LEU A 388 -2.44 10.65 -19.75
N TYR A 389 -2.62 9.74 -18.79
CA TYR A 389 -1.63 8.69 -18.49
C TYR A 389 -1.39 7.76 -19.68
N VAL A 390 -2.46 7.30 -20.32
CA VAL A 390 -2.36 6.44 -21.51
C VAL A 390 -1.68 7.19 -22.65
N VAL A 391 -2.05 8.46 -22.89
CA VAL A 391 -1.39 9.30 -23.90
C VAL A 391 0.10 9.49 -23.57
N PHE A 392 0.44 9.72 -22.30
CA PHE A 392 1.82 9.82 -21.84
C PHE A 392 2.61 8.57 -22.20
N ILE A 393 2.13 7.37 -21.82
CA ILE A 393 2.80 6.11 -22.16
C ILE A 393 2.98 5.98 -23.67
N LEU A 394 1.94 6.25 -24.46
CA LEU A 394 2.01 6.13 -25.92
C LEU A 394 3.03 7.12 -26.54
N LEU A 395 3.08 8.35 -26.03
CA LEU A 395 4.05 9.35 -26.48
C LEU A 395 5.47 8.98 -26.07
N GLU A 396 5.67 8.48 -24.85
CA GLU A 396 6.97 8.03 -24.35
C GLU A 396 7.53 6.92 -25.25
N PHE A 397 6.70 5.91 -25.57
CA PHE A 397 7.08 4.84 -26.50
C PHE A 397 7.35 5.34 -27.93
N ALA A 398 6.62 6.36 -28.39
CA ALA A 398 6.82 6.94 -29.72
C ALA A 398 8.10 7.77 -29.81
N LEU A 399 8.39 8.57 -28.77
CA LEU A 399 9.58 9.42 -28.68
C LEU A 399 10.83 8.58 -28.48
N GLY A 400 10.80 7.60 -27.56
CA GLY A 400 11.95 6.72 -27.32
C GLY A 400 12.37 5.93 -28.56
N ARG A 401 11.42 5.52 -29.42
CA ARG A 401 11.74 4.89 -30.71
C ARG A 401 12.30 5.85 -31.77
N SER A 402 12.04 7.15 -31.65
CA SER A 402 12.52 8.15 -32.61
C SER A 402 13.97 8.57 -32.35
N GLU A 403 14.44 8.50 -31.11
CA GLU A 403 15.82 8.83 -30.73
C GLU A 403 16.82 7.73 -31.11
N GLU A 404 16.38 6.48 -31.22
CA GLU A 404 17.22 5.33 -31.62
C GLU A 404 17.32 5.12 -33.16
N GLY A 405 16.58 5.91 -33.94
CA GLY A 405 16.56 5.86 -35.41
C GLY A 405 17.63 6.73 -36.11
N HIS A 406 18.48 7.40 -35.34
CA HIS A 406 19.58 8.26 -35.81
C HIS A 406 20.93 7.73 -35.32
#